data_AF-A0A521L3R2-F1
#
_entry.id   AF-A0A521L3R2-F1
#
_cell.length_a   1.000
_cell.length_b   1.000
_cell.length_c   1.000
_cell.angle_alpha   90.00
_cell.angle_beta   90.00
_cell.angle_gamma   90.00
#
_symmetry.space_group_name_H-M   'P 1'
#
loop_
_entity.id
_entity.type
_entity.pdbx_description
1 polymer ?
#
loop_
_entity_poly.entity_id
_entity_poly.type
_entity_poly.pdbx_seq_one_letter_code
_entity_poly.pdbx_strand_id
1 'polypeptide(L)' 'MNKLALPLTACFLLVLGIGCMLTGLFHVRSASGIVLMFGGFISGASSLLLLTVAGRETLG' A
#
# COMPACT_ATOMS: atom_id res chain seq x y z
N MET A 1 -18.37 1.17 -14.14
CA MET A 1 -17.08 0.63 -13.62
C MET A 1 -17.05 0.84 -12.11
N ASN A 2 -16.81 -0.22 -11.35
CA ASN A 2 -17.09 -0.33 -9.91
C ASN A 2 -16.39 0.74 -9.06
N LYS A 3 -17.12 1.79 -8.64
CA LYS A 3 -16.62 2.84 -7.73
C LYS A 3 -16.06 2.28 -6.41
N LEU A 4 -16.56 1.13 -5.97
CA LEU A 4 -16.12 0.40 -4.77
C LEU A 4 -14.88 -0.47 -4.99
N ALA A 5 -14.55 -0.85 -6.23
CA ALA A 5 -13.41 -1.73 -6.48
C ALA A 5 -12.06 -1.02 -6.25
N LEU A 6 -11.99 0.27 -6.56
CA LEU A 6 -10.77 1.07 -6.42
C LEU A 6 -10.30 1.19 -4.95
N PRO A 7 -11.15 1.62 -3.99
CA PRO A 7 -10.75 1.71 -2.58
C PRO A 7 -10.49 0.33 -1.97
N LEU A 8 -11.26 -0.70 -2.36
CA LEU A 8 -11.07 -2.05 -1.86
C LEU A 8 -9.73 -2.65 -2.32
N THR A 9 -9.34 -2.42 -3.57
CA THR A 9 -8.04 -2.83 -4.12
C THR A 9 -6.89 -2.09 -3.45
N ALA A 10 -7.04 -0.77 -3.20
CA ALA A 10 -6.04 0.02 -2.49
C ALA A 10 -5.85 -0.46 -1.05
N CYS A 11 -6.94 -0.85 -0.36
CA CYS A 11 -6.88 -1.40 0.99
C CYS A 11 -6.13 -2.75 1.03
N PHE A 12 -6.41 -3.64 0.08
CA PHE A 12 -5.68 -4.91 -0.07
C PHE A 12 -4.18 -4.70 -0.30
N LEU A 13 -3.81 -3.77 -1.18
CA LEU A 13 -2.41 -3.45 -1.45
C LEU A 13 -1.71 -2.83 -0.23
N LEU A 14 -2.42 -2.04 0.58
CA LEU A 14 -1.90 -1.48 1.82
C LEU A 14 -1.56 -2.58 2.85
N VAL A 15 -2.49 -3.52 3.07
CA VAL A 15 -2.26 -4.67 3.96
C VAL A 15 -1.09 -5.52 3.47
N LEU A 16 -1.00 -5.76 2.16
CA LEU A 16 0.11 -6.48 1.55
C LEU A 16 1.45 -5.75 1.75
N GLY A 17 1.49 -4.44 1.55
CA GLY A 17 2.69 -3.61 1.74
C GLY A 17 3.19 -3.60 3.18
N ILE A 18 2.28 -3.50 4.15
CA ILE A 18 2.59 -3.57 5.59
C ILE A 18 3.12 -4.97 5.95
N GLY A 19 2.48 -6.03 5.44
CA GLY A 19 2.95 -7.41 5.63
C GLY A 19 4.36 -7.63 5.09
N CYS A 20 4.67 -7.10 3.90
CA CYS A 20 6.02 -7.13 3.33
C CYS A 20 7.04 -6.37 4.21
N MET A 21 6.70 -5.18 4.71
CA MET A 21 7.60 -4.44 5.61
C MET A 21 7.89 -5.21 6.90
N LEU A 22 6.85 -5.76 7.55
CA LEU A 22 7.01 -6.57 8.76
C LEU A 22 7.91 -7.77 8.48
N THR A 23 7.65 -8.48 7.39
CA THR A 23 8.49 -9.63 6.99
C THR A 23 9.94 -9.21 6.75
N GLY A 24 10.16 -8.06 6.08
CA GLY A 24 11.48 -7.48 5.87
C GLY A 24 12.20 -7.08 7.17
N LEU A 25 11.48 -6.60 8.18
CA LEU A 25 11.98 -6.27 9.52
C LEU A 25 12.37 -7.51 10.33
N PHE A 26 11.70 -8.64 10.14
CA PHE A 26 12.09 -9.91 10.77
C PHE A 26 13.22 -10.62 10.00
N HIS A 27 13.38 -10.36 8.70
CA HIS A 27 14.40 -10.95 7.82
C HIS A 27 15.63 -10.06 7.59
N VAL A 28 15.99 -9.20 8.55
CA VAL A 28 17.06 -8.18 8.43
C VAL A 28 18.44 -8.75 8.08
N ARG A 29 18.64 -10.06 8.20
CA ARG A 29 19.97 -10.69 8.09
C ARG A 29 20.45 -11.05 6.67
N SER A 30 19.64 -11.01 5.60
CA SER A 30 20.21 -11.39 4.28
C SER A 30 19.57 -10.87 2.97
N ALA A 31 18.39 -10.26 2.95
CA ALA A 31 17.81 -9.68 1.71
C ALA A 31 16.68 -8.65 1.98
N SER A 32 16.58 -8.18 3.22
CA SER A 32 15.47 -7.35 3.73
C SER A 32 15.32 -6.01 3.03
N GLY A 33 16.40 -5.41 2.52
CA GLY A 33 16.37 -4.09 1.90
C GLY A 33 15.44 -4.00 0.69
N ILE A 34 15.45 -5.00 -0.19
CA ILE A 34 14.58 -5.05 -1.37
C ILE A 34 13.12 -5.24 -0.96
N VAL A 35 12.86 -6.11 0.02
CA VAL A 35 11.50 -6.38 0.52
C VAL A 35 10.91 -5.13 1.18
N LEU A 36 11.72 -4.40 1.95
CA LEU A 36 11.34 -3.12 2.56
C LEU A 36 11.08 -2.05 1.50
N MET A 37 11.93 -1.97 0.47
CA MET A 37 11.78 -0.99 -0.62
C MET A 37 10.50 -1.26 -1.43
N PHE A 38 10.22 -2.53 -1.74
CA PHE A 38 9.03 -2.94 -2.49
C PHE A 38 7.75 -2.78 -1.66
N GLY A 39 7.77 -3.20 -0.39
CA GLY A 39 6.65 -3.00 0.54
C GLY A 39 6.34 -1.52 0.79
N GLY A 40 7.36 -0.69 0.92
CA GLY A 40 7.24 0.77 1.04
C GLY A 40 6.65 1.43 -0.19
N PHE A 41 7.11 1.06 -1.38
CA PHE A 41 6.57 1.59 -2.61
C PHE A 41 5.07 1.26 -2.78
N ILE A 42 4.69 0.00 -2.54
CA ILE A 42 3.29 -0.44 -2.64
C ILE A 42 2.41 0.28 -1.61
N SER A 43 2.87 0.37 -0.35
CA SER A 43 2.12 1.06 0.71
C SER A 43 1.94 2.54 0.39
N GLY A 44 2.98 3.23 -0.08
CA GLY A 44 2.93 4.65 -0.43
C GLY A 44 2.00 4.94 -1.62
N ALA A 45 2.11 4.14 -2.69
CA ALA A 45 1.24 4.27 -3.87
C ALA A 45 -0.25 4.03 -3.52
N SER A 46 -0.52 3.06 -2.64
CA SER A 46 -1.87 2.74 -2.17
C SER A 46 -2.47 3.87 -1.31
N SER A 47 -1.67 4.49 -0.45
CA SER A 47 -2.09 5.68 0.30
C SER A 47 -2.41 6.87 -0.60
N LEU A 48 -1.63 7.11 -1.66
CA LEU A 48 -1.89 8.18 -2.63
C LEU A 48 -3.19 7.94 -3.42
N LEU A 49 -3.46 6.69 -3.79
CA LEU A 49 -4.71 6.29 -4.43
C LEU A 49 -5.92 6.54 -3.50
N LEU A 50 -5.83 6.12 -2.23
CA LEU A 50 -6.88 6.39 -1.23
C LEU A 50 -7.07 7.88 -0.99
N LEU A 51 -5.99 8.66 -0.91
CA LEU A 51 -6.06 10.11 -0.71
C LEU A 51 -6.73 10.80 -1.91
N THR A 52 -6.43 10.34 -3.13
CA THR A 52 -7.06 10.85 -4.36
C THR A 52 -8.54 10.51 -4.42
N VAL A 53 -8.92 9.30 -4.02
CA VAL A 53 -10.34 8.89 -3.93
C VAL A 53 -11.06 9.69 -2.85
N ALA A 54 -10.51 9.76 -1.63
CA ALA A 54 -11.11 10.52 -0.52
C ALA A 54 -11.22 12.02 -0.83
N GLY A 55 -10.19 12.62 -1.45
CA GLY A 55 -10.22 14.01 -1.89
C GLY A 55 -11.26 14.26 -2.97
N ARG A 56 -11.47 13.30 -3.88
CA ARG A 56 -12.54 13.32 -4.88
C ARG A 56 -13.94 13.26 -4.26
N GLU A 57 -14.12 12.58 -3.13
CA GLU A 57 -15.42 12.51 -2.44
C GLU A 57 -15.68 13.73 -1.52
N THR A 58 -14.65 14.49 -1.16
CA THR A 58 -14.77 15.69 -0.29
C THR A 58 -14.89 17.01 -1.08
N LEU A 59 -14.39 17.07 -2.32
CA LEU A 59 -14.35 18.30 -3.15
C LEU A 59 -15.35 18.31 -4.32
N GLY A 60 -16.13 17.25 -4.52
CA GLY A 60 -17.12 17.13 -5.60
C GLY A 60 -18.47 16.68 -5.09
#